data_AF-A0A2I1C0K2-F1
#
_entry.id   AF-A0A2I1C0K2-F1
#
_cell.length_a   1.000
_cell.length_b   1.000
_cell.length_c   1.000
_cell.angle_alpha   90.00
_cell.angle_beta   90.00
_cell.angle_gamma   90.00
#
_symmetry.space_group_name_H-M   'P 1'
#
loop_
_entity.id
_entity.type
_entity.pdbx_description
1 polymer ?
#
loop_
_entity_poly.entity_id
_entity_poly.type
_entity_poly.pdbx_seq_one_letter_code
_entity_poly.pdbx_strand_id
1 'polypeptide(L)' 'MIFLDSQAAIKVIDSTQILGQQIISKVVKKWDELWRLNVSVTVHWALLIRGIKGNDLADKAAKEATGWSLKSLV' A
#
# COMPACT_ATOMS: atom_id res chain seq x y z
N MET A 1 -10.06 -6.98 2.98
CA MET A 1 -8.90 -7.65 2.40
C MET A 1 -8.11 -6.65 1.57
N ILE A 2 -6.81 -6.50 1.82
CA ILE A 2 -5.92 -5.55 1.15
C ILE A 2 -4.75 -6.34 0.56
N PHE A 3 -4.40 -6.08 -0.70
CA PHE A 3 -3.20 -6.64 -1.35
C PHE A 3 -2.15 -5.55 -1.49
N LEU A 4 -0.92 -5.85 -1.10
CA LEU A 4 0.24 -4.95 -1.17
C LEU A 4 1.42 -5.64 -1.83
N ASP A 5 2.10 -4.94 -2.72
CA ASP A 5 3.35 -5.37 -3.36
C ASP A 5 4.61 -4.81 -2.67
N SER A 6 4.44 -3.80 -1.80
CA SER A 6 5.51 -3.23 -0.98
C SER A 6 5.82 -4.10 0.24
N GLN A 7 6.87 -4.92 0.12
CA GLN A 7 7.41 -5.69 1.25
C GLN A 7 7.86 -4.79 2.42
N ALA A 8 8.32 -3.57 2.13
CA ALA A 8 8.69 -2.60 3.16
C ALA A 8 7.46 -2.14 3.96
N ALA A 9 6.34 -1.85 3.30
CA ALA A 9 5.11 -1.45 3.97
C ALA A 9 4.55 -2.56 4.86
N ILE A 10 4.57 -3.81 4.38
CA ILE A 10 4.11 -4.98 5.16
C ILE A 10 4.94 -5.15 6.43
N LYS A 11 6.28 -5.04 6.34
CA LYS A 11 7.17 -5.15 7.51
C LYS A 11 6.97 -4.04 8.55
N VAL A 12 6.49 -2.88 8.12
CA VAL A 12 6.30 -1.70 8.98
C VAL A 12 4.91 -1.65 9.61
N ILE A 13 3.88 -2.23 8.98
CA ILE A 13 2.53 -2.30 9.56
C ILE A 13 2.56 -3.06 10.90
N ASP A 14 3.37 -4.12 10.99
CA ASP A 14 3.49 -4.96 12.18
C ASP A 14 4.62 -4.52 13.13
N SER A 15 5.43 -3.51 12.77
CA SER A 15 6.52 -3.05 13.63
C SER A 15 6.30 -1.64 14.14
N THR A 16 6.62 -1.41 15.41
CA THR A 16 6.56 -0.10 16.09
C THR A 16 7.68 0.86 15.67
N GLN A 17 8.42 0.56 14.59
CA GLN A 17 9.56 1.37 14.16
C GLN A 17 9.15 2.53 13.26
N ILE A 18 9.65 3.70 13.63
CA ILE A 18 9.23 5.00 13.13
C ILE A 18 10.24 5.52 12.09
N LEU A 19 9.85 5.68 10.81
CA LEU A 19 10.54 6.53 9.81
C LEU A 19 9.55 6.99 8.72
N GLY A 20 9.46 8.29 8.40
CA GLY A 20 8.43 8.86 7.50
C GLY A 20 7.09 9.17 8.22
N GLN A 21 7.19 9.70 9.43
CA GLN A 21 6.25 9.47 10.54
C GLN A 21 4.79 9.90 10.32
N GLN A 22 4.51 10.89 9.46
CA GLN A 22 3.15 11.44 9.33
C GLN A 22 2.19 10.50 8.59
N ILE A 23 2.64 9.83 7.53
CA ILE A 23 1.79 8.89 6.77
C ILE A 23 1.62 7.60 7.57
N ILE A 24 2.69 7.10 8.18
CA ILE A 24 2.64 5.92 9.06
C ILE A 24 1.73 6.18 10.26
N SER A 25 1.82 7.34 10.91
CA SER A 25 0.93 7.68 12.03
C SER A 25 -0.54 7.71 11.61
N LYS A 26 -0.86 8.19 10.40
CA LYS A 26 -2.23 8.15 9.87
C LYS A 26 -2.71 6.72 9.62
N VAL A 27 -1.85 5.87 9.04
CA VAL A 27 -2.16 4.45 8.81
C VAL A 27 -2.37 3.71 10.13
N VAL A 28 -1.47 3.87 11.10
CA VAL A 28 -1.56 3.25 12.44
C VAL A 28 -2.83 3.71 13.17
N LYS A 29 -3.13 5.02 13.15
CA LYS A 29 -4.37 5.53 13.75
C LYS A 29 -5.62 4.91 13.12
N LYS A 30 -5.64 4.78 11.79
CA LYS A 30 -6.78 4.19 11.08
C LYS A 30 -6.89 2.69 11.33
N TRP A 31 -5.75 2.01 11.44
CA TRP A 31 -5.69 0.59 11.78
C TRP A 31 -6.25 0.33 13.18
N ASP A 32 -5.82 1.12 14.16
CA ASP A 32 -6.30 1.05 15.54
C ASP A 32 -7.79 1.42 15.67
N GLU A 33 -8.29 2.38 14.87
CA GLU A 33 -9.72 2.67 14.76
C GLU A 33 -10.51 1.44 14.26
N LEU A 34 -10.04 0.80 13.18
CA LEU A 34 -10.68 -0.39 12.61
C LEU A 34 -10.66 -1.55 13.59
N TRP A 35 -9.56 -1.74 14.31
CA TRP A 35 -9.43 -2.75 15.35
C TRP A 35 -10.43 -2.51 16.50
N ARG A 36 -10.54 -1.27 16.99
CA ARG A 36 -11.52 -0.90 18.03
C ARG A 36 -12.98 -1.07 17.59
N LEU A 37 -13.25 -0.98 16.30
CA LEU A 37 -14.56 -1.23 15.70
C LEU A 37 -14.82 -2.71 15.41
N ASN A 38 -13.92 -3.62 15.82
CA ASN A 38 -13.99 -5.05 15.52
C ASN A 38 -14.04 -5.36 14.01
N VAL A 39 -13.51 -4.47 13.17
CA VAL A 39 -13.40 -4.67 11.72
C VAL A 39 -12.17 -5.51 11.43
N SER A 40 -12.39 -6.71 10.90
CA SER A 40 -11.29 -7.59 10.48
C SER A 40 -10.68 -7.12 9.17
N VAL A 41 -9.40 -6.76 9.20
CA VAL A 41 -8.62 -6.39 8.01
C VAL A 41 -7.49 -7.40 7.82
N THR A 42 -7.52 -8.13 6.72
CA THR A 42 -6.44 -9.04 6.31
C THR A 42 -5.61 -8.39 5.20
N VAL A 43 -4.29 -8.38 5.39
CA VAL A 43 -3.31 -7.91 4.39
C VAL A 43 -2.62 -9.14 3.79
N HIS A 44 -2.62 -9.23 2.47
CA HIS A 44 -1.90 -10.26 1.73
C HIS A 44 -0.80 -9.64 0.90
N TRP A 45 0.36 -10.28 0.91
CA TRP A 45 1.42 -9.93 -0.02
C TRP A 45 1.06 -10.39 -1.43
N ALA A 46 1.07 -9.46 -2.38
CA ALA A 46 1.06 -9.77 -3.80
C ALA A 46 2.50 -9.75 -4.31
N LEU A 47 2.94 -10.84 -4.93
CA LEU A 47 4.20 -10.86 -5.65
C LEU A 47 4.20 -9.77 -6.72
N LEU A 48 5.32 -9.04 -6.83
CA LEU A 48 5.54 -8.00 -7.83
C LEU A 48 5.80 -8.68 -9.19
N ILE A 49 4.76 -9.32 -9.73
CA ILE A 49 4.77 -10.10 -10.96
C ILE A 49 3.79 -9.42 -11.92
N ARG A 50 4.28 -9.07 -13.12
CA ARG A 50 3.43 -8.61 -14.23
C ARG A 50 2.37 -9.66 -14.56
N GLY A 51 1.13 -9.25 -14.77
CA GLY A 51 0.04 -10.13 -15.18
C GLY A 51 -0.99 -10.40 -14.08
N ILE A 52 -0.77 -9.94 -12.84
CA ILE A 52 -1.85 -9.86 -11.85
C ILE A 52 -2.64 -8.59 -12.15
N LYS A 53 -3.77 -8.75 -12.85
CA LYS A 53 -4.61 -7.63 -13.32
C LYS A 53 -4.88 -6.56 -12.25
N GLY A 54 -5.17 -6.97 -11.01
CA GLY A 54 -5.42 -6.04 -9.91
C GLY A 54 -4.19 -5.21 -9.53
N ASN A 55 -3.02 -5.85 -9.46
CA ASN A 55 -1.75 -5.16 -9.16
C ASN A 55 -1.33 -4.23 -10.29
N ASP A 56 -1.46 -4.69 -11.55
CA ASP A 56 -1.10 -3.89 -12.73
C ASP A 56 -1.97 -2.61 -12.83
N LEU A 57 -3.25 -2.69 -12.48
CA LEU A 57 -4.14 -1.53 -12.42
C LEU A 57 -3.77 -0.57 -11.29
N ALA A 58 -3.42 -1.10 -10.11
CA ALA A 58 -2.98 -0.30 -8.97
C ALA A 58 -1.66 0.44 -9.25
N ASP A 59 -0.67 -0.26 -9.82
CA ASP A 59 0.62 0.30 -10.23
C ASP A 59 0.44 1.38 -11.31
N LYS A 60 -0.41 1.13 -12.32
CA LYS A 60 -0.74 2.13 -13.33
C LYS A 60 -1.35 3.39 -12.70
N ALA A 61 -2.35 3.24 -11.83
CA ALA A 61 -3.01 4.37 -11.17
C ALA A 61 -2.03 5.16 -10.28
N ALA A 62 -1.17 4.46 -9.55
CA ALA A 62 -0.15 5.09 -8.71
C ALA A 62 0.83 5.93 -9.56
N LYS A 63 1.27 5.41 -10.70
CA LYS A 63 2.13 6.14 -11.64
C LYS A 63 1.42 7.36 -12.21
N GLU A 64 0.21 7.21 -12.73
CA GLU A 64 -0.58 8.31 -13.28
C GLU A 64 -0.80 9.44 -12.25
N ALA A 65 -1.01 9.11 -10.98
CA ALA A 65 -1.18 10.09 -9.90
C ALA A 65 0.09 10.94 -9.63
N THR A 66 1.27 10.47 -10.03
CA THR A 66 2.52 11.26 -9.96
C THR A 66 2.73 12.18 -11.16
N GLY A 67 1.80 12.18 -12.12
CA GLY A 67 1.95 12.86 -13.41
C GLY A 67 2.79 12.08 -14.42
N TRP A 68 3.16 10.84 -14.09
CA TRP A 68 3.86 9.95 -15.02
C TRP A 68 2.94 9.56 -16.17
N SER A 69 3.37 9.81 -17.41
CA SER A 69 2.70 9.31 -18.61
C SER A 69 3.74 8.73 -19.55
N LEU A 70 3.38 7.73 -20.35
CA LEU A 70 4.29 7.12 -21.34
C LEU A 70 4.81 8.12 -22.39
N LYS A 71 4.23 9.33 -22.48
CA LYS A 71 4.62 10.37 -23.46
C LYS A 71 5.92 11.10 -23.11
N SER A 72 6.49 10.94 -21.92
CA SER A 72 7.75 11.59 -21.54
C SER A 72 9.02 10.89 -22.09
N LEU A 73 8.85 9.89 -22.96
CA LEU A 73 9.92 9.12 -23.60
C LEU A 73 9.83 9.08 -25.14
N VAL A 74 9.13 10.04 -25.75
CA VAL A 74 9.17 10.27 -27.21
C VAL A 74 9.57 11.71 -27.48
#